data_AF-A0A931QHB1-F1
#
_entry.id   AF-A0A931QHB1-F1
#
_cell.length_a   1.000
_cell.length_b   1.000
_cell.length_c   1.000
_cell.angle_alpha   90.00
_cell.angle_beta   90.00
_cell.angle_gamma   90.00
#
_symmetry.space_group_name_H-M   'P 1'
#
loop_
_entity.id
_entity.type
_entity.pdbx_description
1 polymer ?
#
loop_
_entity_poly.entity_id
_entity_poly.type
_entity_poly.pdbx_seq_one_letter_code
_entity_poly.pdbx_strand_id
1 'polypeptide(L)'
;NTLAEFFTMQRYFQMDTLQELGISHFDAWANQFALAEPGLEMTPDGSGFRMNTRFRKFVNVPELMQIWLQVADVFIIKAGSGIERPDLFNNKPVKVLSDGGQALLEYVSELAARAEKVRSRMVQPDEDNMLCITSDGRKAALDMSLVVPASPGSPMAKIDALADVVEEIFKTTAPIKGTQIIFCDLATPKAKS
;
A
#
# COMPACT_ATOMS: atom_id res chain seq x y z
N ASN A 1 -6.64 -4.36 6.67
CA ASN A 1 -6.00 -3.78 7.87
C ASN A 1 -6.97 -2.93 8.66
N THR A 2 -7.56 -1.89 8.07
CA THR A 2 -8.45 -0.95 8.78
C THR A 2 -9.67 -1.56 9.50
N LEU A 3 -10.34 -2.57 8.93
CA LEU A 3 -11.55 -3.18 9.53
C LEU A 3 -11.27 -3.93 10.84
N ALA A 4 -10.26 -4.82 10.81
CA ALA A 4 -9.87 -5.58 12.00
C ALA A 4 -9.27 -4.66 13.07
N GLU A 5 -8.47 -3.68 12.66
CA GLU A 5 -7.93 -2.65 13.55
C GLU A 5 -9.04 -1.84 14.22
N PHE A 6 -10.08 -1.44 13.48
CA PHE A 6 -11.22 -0.73 14.04
C PHE A 6 -11.96 -1.57 15.09
N PHE A 7 -12.21 -2.85 14.81
CA PHE A 7 -12.78 -3.78 15.78
C PHE A 7 -11.90 -3.94 17.03
N THR A 8 -10.58 -4.05 16.85
CA THR A 8 -9.64 -4.10 17.98
C THR A 8 -9.76 -2.85 18.87
N MET A 9 -9.88 -1.67 18.27
CA MET A 9 -10.09 -0.43 19.02
C MET A 9 -11.43 -0.42 19.75
N GLN A 10 -12.52 -0.86 19.11
CA GLN A 10 -13.81 -0.98 19.78
C GLN A 10 -13.79 -2.00 20.93
N ARG A 11 -13.11 -3.14 20.77
CA ARG A 11 -12.92 -4.09 21.87
C ARG A 11 -12.14 -3.48 23.04
N TYR A 12 -11.19 -2.60 22.77
CA TYR A 12 -10.41 -1.97 23.82
C TYR A 12 -11.22 -0.91 24.58
N PHE A 13 -11.98 -0.07 23.88
CA PHE A 13 -12.68 1.07 24.48
C PHE A 13 -14.15 0.81 24.84
N GLN A 14 -14.80 -0.20 24.25
CA GLN A 14 -16.25 -0.39 24.28
C GLN A 14 -16.68 -1.85 24.45
N MET A 15 -15.86 -2.67 25.13
CA MET A 15 -16.13 -4.12 25.26
C MET A 15 -17.52 -4.40 25.83
N ASP A 16 -17.94 -3.68 26.87
CA ASP A 16 -19.23 -3.89 27.53
C ASP A 16 -20.39 -3.60 26.56
N THR A 17 -20.33 -2.49 25.82
CA THR A 17 -21.31 -2.16 24.78
C THR A 17 -21.36 -3.22 23.68
N LEU A 18 -20.21 -3.74 23.24
CA LEU A 18 -20.17 -4.81 22.25
C LEU A 18 -20.79 -6.12 22.78
N GLN A 19 -20.64 -6.41 24.08
CA GLN A 19 -21.27 -7.56 24.72
C GLN A 19 -22.80 -7.40 24.80
N GLU A 20 -23.28 -6.23 25.20
CA GLU A 20 -24.72 -5.91 25.26
C GLU A 20 -25.39 -6.04 23.89
N LEU A 21 -24.69 -5.61 22.83
CA LEU A 21 -25.16 -5.71 21.44
C LEU A 21 -24.93 -7.10 20.81
N GLY A 22 -24.28 -8.04 21.51
CA GLY A 22 -24.02 -9.39 21.00
C GLY A 22 -22.97 -9.48 19.88
N ILE A 23 -22.12 -8.46 19.73
CA ILE A 23 -21.12 -8.30 18.66
C ILE A 23 -19.68 -8.23 19.21
N SER A 24 -19.44 -8.81 20.39
CA SER A 24 -18.13 -8.84 21.04
C SER A 24 -17.11 -9.76 20.37
N HIS A 25 -17.56 -10.66 19.49
CA HIS A 25 -16.73 -11.52 18.65
C HIS A 25 -16.61 -10.96 17.23
N PHE A 26 -15.42 -11.14 16.61
CA PHE A 26 -15.12 -10.53 15.32
C PHE A 26 -16.08 -10.97 14.22
N ASP A 27 -16.45 -12.25 14.15
CA ASP A 27 -17.35 -12.75 13.11
C ASP A 27 -18.75 -12.14 13.22
N ALA A 28 -19.28 -12.02 14.44
CA ALA A 28 -20.57 -11.36 14.70
C ALA A 28 -20.53 -9.87 14.32
N TRP A 29 -19.45 -9.18 14.69
CA TRP A 29 -19.23 -7.79 14.32
C TRP A 29 -19.07 -7.60 12.81
N ALA A 30 -18.28 -8.44 12.15
CA ALA A 30 -18.00 -8.37 10.72
C ALA A 30 -19.26 -8.65 9.90
N ASN A 31 -20.11 -9.58 10.33
CA ASN A 31 -21.40 -9.83 9.69
C ASN A 31 -22.31 -8.59 9.71
N GLN A 32 -22.20 -7.74 10.73
CA GLN A 32 -23.00 -6.53 10.85
C GLN A 32 -22.41 -5.33 10.09
N PHE A 33 -21.08 -5.21 10.05
CA PHE A 33 -20.43 -3.97 9.61
C PHE A 33 -19.43 -4.12 8.46
N ALA A 34 -19.15 -5.32 7.99
CA ALA A 34 -18.18 -5.57 6.94
C ALA A 34 -18.77 -6.35 5.77
N LEU A 35 -18.47 -5.91 4.55
CA LEU A 35 -18.83 -6.64 3.33
C LEU A 35 -17.60 -7.29 2.72
N ALA A 36 -17.67 -8.61 2.57
CA ALA A 36 -16.68 -9.40 1.85
C ALA A 36 -17.00 -9.39 0.36
N GLU A 37 -16.08 -8.86 -0.45
CA GLU A 37 -16.22 -8.82 -1.91
C GLU A 37 -15.02 -9.51 -2.56
N PRO A 38 -15.26 -10.32 -3.61
CA PRO A 38 -14.17 -10.83 -4.44
C PRO A 38 -13.49 -9.65 -5.13
N GLY A 39 -12.16 -9.64 -5.13
CA GLY A 39 -11.41 -8.68 -5.91
C GLY A 39 -10.13 -9.26 -6.44
N LEU A 40 -9.71 -8.71 -7.57
CA LEU A 40 -8.49 -9.08 -8.26
C LEU A 40 -7.29 -8.51 -7.49
N GLU A 41 -6.36 -9.38 -7.09
CA GLU A 41 -5.14 -9.00 -6.40
C GLU A 41 -3.94 -9.55 -7.16
N MET A 42 -2.91 -8.74 -7.34
CA MET A 42 -1.64 -9.21 -7.88
C MET A 42 -1.05 -10.25 -6.93
N THR A 43 -0.57 -11.36 -7.47
CA THR A 43 0.10 -12.36 -6.65
C THR A 43 1.38 -11.77 -6.04
N PRO A 44 1.81 -12.22 -4.85
CA PRO A 44 2.97 -11.62 -4.18
C PRO A 44 4.26 -11.69 -5.02
N ASP A 45 4.37 -12.71 -5.86
CA ASP A 45 5.45 -12.96 -6.81
C ASP A 45 5.33 -12.17 -8.13
N GLY A 46 4.23 -11.43 -8.30
CA GLY A 46 3.99 -10.56 -9.45
C GLY A 46 3.72 -11.25 -10.79
N SER A 47 3.64 -12.58 -10.78
CA SER A 47 3.41 -13.43 -11.96
C SER A 47 2.01 -13.34 -12.56
N GLY A 48 1.05 -12.76 -11.83
CA GLY A 48 -0.29 -12.58 -12.33
C GLY A 48 -1.26 -12.08 -11.27
N PHE A 49 -2.53 -12.39 -11.48
CA PHE A 49 -3.61 -11.96 -10.61
C PHE A 49 -4.40 -13.15 -10.06
N ARG A 50 -4.81 -13.05 -8.80
CA ARG A 50 -5.69 -14.01 -8.14
C ARG A 50 -6.94 -13.29 -7.66
N MET A 51 -8.10 -13.93 -7.85
CA MET A 51 -9.33 -13.48 -7.21
C MET A 51 -9.30 -13.90 -5.75
N ASN A 52 -9.32 -12.93 -4.84
CA ASN A 52 -9.43 -13.17 -3.40
C ASN A 52 -10.65 -12.43 -2.85
N THR A 53 -11.44 -13.15 -2.05
CA THR A 53 -12.52 -12.56 -1.26
C THR A 53 -11.93 -12.02 0.03
N ARG A 54 -12.04 -10.70 0.24
CA ARG A 54 -11.62 -10.02 1.47
C ARG A 54 -12.72 -9.08 1.92
N PHE A 55 -12.73 -8.74 3.20
CA PHE A 55 -13.53 -7.61 3.66
C PHE A 55 -12.98 -6.31 3.06
N ARG A 56 -13.78 -5.66 2.20
CA ARG A 56 -13.35 -4.49 1.41
C ARG A 56 -14.08 -3.21 1.79
N LYS A 57 -15.29 -3.31 2.33
CA LYS A 57 -16.16 -2.16 2.61
C LYS A 57 -16.80 -2.28 3.98
N PHE A 58 -17.02 -1.12 4.60
CA PHE A 58 -17.94 -1.02 5.72
C PHE A 58 -19.38 -0.94 5.20
N VAL A 59 -20.29 -1.59 5.90
CA VAL A 59 -21.74 -1.47 5.74
C VAL A 59 -22.33 -1.04 7.08
N ASN A 60 -23.56 -0.53 7.07
CA ASN A 60 -24.21 -0.01 8.29
C ASN A 60 -23.31 1.01 9.02
N VAL A 61 -22.66 1.88 8.23
CA VAL A 61 -21.70 2.89 8.72
C VAL A 61 -22.34 3.86 9.72
N PRO A 62 -23.58 4.36 9.53
CA PRO A 62 -24.22 5.22 10.52
C PRO A 62 -24.32 4.56 11.89
N GLU A 63 -24.75 3.30 11.95
CA GLU A 63 -24.88 2.51 13.18
C GLU A 63 -23.51 2.24 13.81
N LEU A 64 -22.51 1.87 13.01
CA LEU A 64 -21.15 1.69 13.48
C LEU A 64 -20.58 2.97 14.10
N MET A 65 -20.83 4.11 13.46
CA MET A 65 -20.38 5.41 13.94
C MET A 65 -21.12 5.83 15.21
N GLN A 66 -22.42 5.53 15.35
CA GLN A 66 -23.14 5.79 16.60
C GLN A 66 -22.53 5.07 17.79
N ILE A 67 -22.09 3.82 17.61
CA ILE A 67 -21.35 3.09 18.64
C ILE A 67 -20.01 3.78 18.89
N TRP A 68 -19.19 3.95 17.83
CA TRP A 68 -17.83 4.48 17.97
C TRP A 68 -17.77 5.87 18.62
N LEU A 69 -18.71 6.75 18.31
CA LEU A 69 -18.75 8.13 18.83
C LEU A 69 -19.07 8.21 20.33
N GLN A 70 -19.45 7.11 21.00
CA GLN A 70 -19.58 7.09 22.45
C GLN A 70 -18.22 7.19 23.17
N VAL A 71 -17.12 6.85 22.50
CA VAL A 71 -15.76 6.89 23.07
C VAL A 71 -14.78 7.73 22.27
N ALA A 72 -15.16 8.20 21.09
CA ALA A 72 -14.31 8.99 20.23
C ALA A 72 -14.97 10.32 19.88
N ASP A 73 -14.26 11.41 20.14
CA ASP A 73 -14.59 12.71 19.59
C ASP A 73 -13.99 12.84 18.18
N VAL A 74 -14.84 12.86 17.16
CA VAL A 74 -14.42 12.87 15.76
C VAL A 74 -14.75 14.21 15.12
N PHE A 75 -13.72 15.01 14.89
CA PHE A 75 -13.85 16.25 14.13
C PHE A 75 -13.72 15.98 12.63
N ILE A 76 -14.85 16.01 11.91
CA ILE A 76 -14.84 15.87 10.45
C ILE A 76 -14.62 17.23 9.81
N ILE A 77 -13.47 17.40 9.16
CA ILE A 77 -13.19 18.61 8.39
C ILE A 77 -14.11 18.65 7.16
N LYS A 78 -15.10 19.56 7.19
CA LYS A 78 -16.09 19.80 6.12
C LYS A 78 -16.10 21.27 5.72
N ALA A 79 -16.82 21.62 4.64
CA ALA A 79 -17.10 23.00 4.30
C ALA A 79 -17.72 23.72 5.51
N GLY A 80 -17.17 24.89 5.88
CA GLY A 80 -17.59 25.63 7.08
C GLY A 80 -16.88 25.24 8.39
N SER A 81 -15.95 24.27 8.39
CA SER A 81 -15.13 23.93 9.57
C SER A 81 -14.07 24.98 9.94
N GLY A 82 -13.93 26.04 9.13
CA GLY A 82 -12.90 27.08 9.31
C GLY A 82 -11.48 26.64 8.97
N ILE A 83 -11.28 25.38 8.55
CA ILE A 83 -9.99 24.85 8.14
C ILE A 83 -9.89 24.90 6.61
N GLU A 84 -9.07 25.81 6.12
CA GLU A 84 -8.69 25.87 4.71
C GLU A 84 -7.72 24.74 4.37
N ARG A 85 -7.95 24.07 3.23
CA ARG A 85 -7.05 23.03 2.71
C ARG A 85 -6.66 23.39 1.29
N PRO A 86 -5.40 23.19 0.90
CA PRO A 86 -4.99 23.42 -0.47
C PRO A 86 -5.70 22.44 -1.40
N ASP A 87 -6.18 22.93 -2.53
CA ASP A 87 -6.72 22.08 -3.57
C ASP A 87 -5.61 21.25 -4.20
N LEU A 88 -5.94 20.00 -4.52
CA LEU A 88 -5.07 19.19 -5.35
C LEU A 88 -5.07 19.74 -6.77
N PHE A 89 -3.92 19.70 -7.45
CA PHE A 89 -3.86 19.98 -8.88
C PHE A 89 -4.83 19.08 -9.64
N ASN A 90 -5.73 19.66 -10.45
CA ASN A 90 -6.82 18.96 -11.13
C ASN A 90 -7.75 18.14 -10.21
N ASN A 91 -7.86 18.49 -8.93
CA ASN A 91 -8.69 17.81 -7.93
C ASN A 91 -8.39 16.32 -7.72
N LYS A 92 -7.21 15.83 -8.15
CA LYS A 92 -6.82 14.42 -7.99
C LYS A 92 -5.30 14.25 -7.94
N PRO A 93 -4.81 13.17 -7.32
CA PRO A 93 -3.41 12.78 -7.46
C PRO A 93 -3.05 12.54 -8.93
N VAL A 94 -1.91 13.07 -9.37
CA VAL A 94 -1.35 12.80 -10.70
C VAL A 94 -0.54 11.51 -10.63
N LYS A 95 -0.85 10.55 -11.49
CA LYS A 95 -0.11 9.29 -11.60
C LYS A 95 0.84 9.39 -12.79
N VAL A 96 2.12 9.18 -12.53
CA VAL A 96 3.16 9.09 -13.56
C VAL A 96 3.40 7.61 -13.84
N LEU A 97 3.28 7.20 -15.10
CA LEU A 97 3.53 5.83 -15.52
C LEU A 97 4.95 5.74 -16.08
N SER A 98 5.72 4.80 -15.55
CA SER A 98 7.05 4.44 -16.04
C SER A 98 7.00 3.02 -16.60
N ASP A 99 7.58 2.80 -17.77
CA ASP A 99 7.76 1.43 -18.27
C ASP A 99 8.84 0.73 -17.43
N GLY A 100 8.55 -0.49 -16.98
CA GLY A 100 9.51 -1.33 -16.26
C GLY A 100 10.55 -1.97 -17.19
N GLY A 101 10.26 -2.00 -18.50
CA GLY A 101 11.13 -2.59 -19.51
C GLY A 101 11.23 -4.11 -19.41
N GLN A 102 11.95 -4.68 -20.39
CA GLN A 102 12.08 -6.13 -20.55
C GLN A 102 12.79 -6.80 -19.37
N ALA A 103 13.82 -6.16 -18.81
CA ALA A 103 14.58 -6.70 -17.69
C ALA A 103 13.73 -6.94 -16.44
N LEU A 104 12.77 -6.05 -16.14
CA LEU A 104 11.87 -6.24 -15.02
C LEU A 104 10.89 -7.41 -15.26
N LEU A 105 10.38 -7.56 -16.48
CA LEU A 105 9.48 -8.66 -16.85
C LEU A 105 10.16 -10.03 -16.74
N GLU A 106 11.42 -10.11 -17.16
CA GLU A 106 12.25 -11.31 -17.03
C GLU A 106 12.48 -11.64 -15.55
N TYR A 107 12.86 -10.64 -14.75
CA TYR A 107 13.08 -10.83 -13.32
C TYR A 107 11.82 -11.25 -12.56
N VAL A 108 10.65 -10.67 -12.89
CA VAL A 108 9.36 -11.11 -12.33
C VAL A 108 9.07 -12.56 -12.67
N SER A 109 9.45 -13.02 -13.86
CA SER A 109 9.31 -14.43 -14.27
C SER A 109 10.22 -15.35 -13.45
N GLU A 110 11.44 -14.90 -13.11
CA GLU A 110 12.34 -15.63 -12.20
C GLU A 110 11.78 -15.71 -10.78
N LEU A 111 11.22 -14.61 -10.26
CA LEU A 111 10.55 -14.59 -8.95
C LEU A 111 9.36 -15.55 -8.88
N ALA A 112 8.61 -15.67 -9.98
CA ALA A 112 7.53 -16.64 -10.09
C ALA A 112 8.04 -18.09 -9.95
N ALA A 113 9.14 -18.42 -10.63
CA ALA A 113 9.77 -19.73 -10.54
C ALA A 113 10.31 -20.01 -9.13
N ARG A 114 10.89 -19.01 -8.45
CA ARG A 114 11.30 -19.10 -7.04
C ARG A 114 10.10 -19.35 -6.13
N ALA A 115 9.01 -18.63 -6.33
CA ALA A 115 7.79 -18.77 -5.52
C ALA A 115 7.20 -20.19 -5.64
N GLU A 116 7.23 -20.78 -6.83
CA GLU A 116 6.76 -22.15 -7.03
C GLU A 116 7.64 -23.19 -6.34
N LYS A 117 8.97 -23.02 -6.35
CA LYS A 117 9.90 -23.87 -5.58
C LYS A 117 9.63 -23.82 -4.08
N VAL A 118 9.35 -22.63 -3.54
CA VAL A 118 8.98 -22.46 -2.13
C VAL A 118 7.64 -23.13 -1.83
N ARG A 119 6.61 -22.93 -2.68
CA ARG A 119 5.28 -23.55 -2.49
C ARG A 119 5.33 -25.08 -2.53
N SER A 120 6.12 -25.64 -3.44
CA SER A 120 6.34 -27.08 -3.59
C SER A 120 7.31 -27.68 -2.56
N ARG A 121 7.84 -26.87 -1.64
CA ARG A 121 8.82 -27.28 -0.61
C ARG A 121 10.09 -27.90 -1.20
N MET A 122 10.49 -27.46 -2.40
CA MET A 122 11.73 -27.86 -3.05
C MET A 122 12.96 -27.08 -2.51
N VAL A 123 12.73 -26.06 -1.69
CA VAL A 123 13.76 -25.21 -1.08
C VAL A 123 13.41 -25.01 0.40
N GLN A 124 14.43 -24.96 1.27
CA GLN A 124 14.21 -24.73 2.70
C GLN A 124 13.91 -23.24 2.98
N PRO A 125 13.06 -22.91 3.98
CA PRO A 125 12.66 -21.53 4.24
C PRO A 125 13.80 -20.56 4.62
N ASP A 126 14.92 -21.08 5.13
CA ASP A 126 16.14 -20.34 5.46
C ASP A 126 17.00 -20.05 4.23
N GLU A 127 16.88 -20.85 3.17
CA GLU A 127 17.52 -20.62 1.86
C GLU A 127 16.74 -19.60 1.02
N ASP A 128 15.42 -19.81 0.87
CA ASP A 128 14.52 -18.86 0.20
C ASP A 128 13.09 -18.99 0.72
N ASN A 129 12.35 -17.89 0.73
CA ASN A 129 10.97 -17.87 1.19
C ASN A 129 10.17 -16.72 0.56
N MET A 130 8.86 -16.74 0.76
CA MET A 130 7.97 -15.73 0.18
C MET A 130 8.28 -14.30 0.65
N LEU A 131 8.85 -14.10 1.84
CA LEU A 131 9.21 -12.76 2.32
C LEU A 131 10.42 -12.21 1.54
N CYS A 132 11.43 -13.05 1.31
CA CYS A 132 12.58 -12.68 0.48
C CYS A 132 12.15 -12.37 -0.96
N ILE A 133 11.36 -13.25 -1.58
CA ILE A 133 10.86 -13.08 -2.95
C ILE A 133 10.04 -11.79 -3.11
N THR A 134 9.12 -11.52 -2.18
CA THR A 134 8.32 -10.27 -2.22
C THR A 134 9.18 -9.03 -1.98
N SER A 135 10.18 -9.11 -1.09
CA SER A 135 11.13 -8.01 -0.90
C SER A 135 11.96 -7.73 -2.15
N ASP A 136 12.40 -8.77 -2.84
CA ASP A 136 13.18 -8.63 -4.08
C ASP A 136 12.32 -8.06 -5.21
N GLY A 137 11.07 -8.53 -5.35
CA GLY A 137 10.11 -7.94 -6.29
C GLY A 137 9.85 -6.46 -6.03
N ARG A 138 9.73 -6.04 -4.76
CA ARG A 138 9.58 -4.61 -4.39
C ARG A 138 10.80 -3.78 -4.75
N LYS A 139 12.01 -4.31 -4.54
CA LYS A 139 13.27 -3.65 -4.92
C LYS A 139 13.36 -3.51 -6.44
N ALA A 140 13.18 -4.61 -7.18
CA ALA A 140 13.22 -4.64 -8.63
C ALA A 140 12.22 -3.66 -9.28
N ALA A 141 11.00 -3.61 -8.74
CA ALA A 141 9.97 -2.70 -9.20
C ALA A 141 10.28 -1.23 -8.91
N LEU A 142 11.13 -0.91 -7.93
CA LEU A 142 11.64 0.44 -7.70
C LEU A 142 12.80 0.73 -8.66
N ASP A 143 13.80 -0.14 -8.64
CA ASP A 143 15.00 -0.09 -9.46
C ASP A 143 15.65 -1.48 -9.55
N MET A 144 15.90 -1.95 -10.77
CA MET A 144 16.57 -3.23 -11.04
C MET A 144 17.99 -3.31 -10.46
N SER A 145 18.68 -2.17 -10.30
CA SER A 145 20.02 -2.10 -9.71
C SER A 145 20.09 -2.59 -8.26
N LEU A 146 18.94 -2.62 -7.57
CA LEU A 146 18.81 -3.08 -6.18
C LEU A 146 18.81 -4.61 -6.03
N VAL A 147 18.65 -5.34 -7.13
CA VAL A 147 18.60 -6.82 -7.15
C VAL A 147 19.58 -7.44 -8.12
N VAL A 148 19.93 -6.75 -9.20
CA VAL A 148 20.90 -7.19 -10.21
C VAL A 148 21.99 -6.13 -10.32
N PRO A 149 23.28 -6.53 -10.37
CA PRO A 149 24.35 -5.58 -10.62
C PRO A 149 24.11 -4.79 -11.92
N ALA A 150 23.91 -3.48 -11.80
CA ALA A 150 23.78 -2.59 -12.93
C ALA A 150 25.14 -2.00 -13.35
N SER A 151 25.27 -1.66 -14.63
CA SER A 151 26.38 -0.83 -15.07
C SER A 151 26.17 0.61 -14.59
N PRO A 152 27.24 1.37 -14.28
CA PRO A 152 27.10 2.79 -14.01
C PRO A 152 26.38 3.49 -15.18
N GLY A 153 25.30 4.23 -14.88
CA GLY A 153 24.50 4.93 -15.88
C GLY A 153 23.43 4.10 -16.59
N SER A 154 23.12 2.88 -16.10
CA SER A 154 21.92 2.17 -16.55
C SER A 154 20.66 3.01 -16.29
N PRO A 155 19.73 3.13 -17.28
CA PRO A 155 18.49 3.88 -17.10
C PRO A 155 17.66 3.37 -15.92
N MET A 156 17.12 4.30 -15.13
CA MET A 156 16.29 4.02 -13.97
C MET A 156 14.90 4.62 -14.19
N ALA A 157 14.04 3.94 -14.95
CA ALA A 157 12.81 4.51 -15.49
C ALA A 157 11.93 5.28 -14.47
N LYS A 158 11.82 4.82 -13.22
CA LYS A 158 11.06 5.51 -12.17
C LYS A 158 11.79 6.69 -11.56
N ILE A 159 13.10 6.57 -11.35
CA ILE A 159 13.92 7.61 -10.73
C ILE A 159 14.14 8.75 -11.73
N ASP A 160 14.39 8.42 -13.00
CA ASP A 160 14.55 9.38 -14.08
C ASP A 160 13.23 10.14 -14.29
N ALA A 161 12.09 9.43 -14.39
CA ALA A 161 10.78 10.08 -14.49
C ALA A 161 10.44 10.94 -13.25
N LEU A 162 10.84 10.52 -12.04
CA LEU A 162 10.69 11.33 -10.83
C LEU A 162 11.53 12.61 -10.92
N ALA A 163 12.79 12.50 -11.36
CA ALA A 163 13.69 13.64 -11.48
C ALA A 163 13.15 14.68 -12.48
N ASP A 164 12.66 14.22 -13.63
CA ASP A 164 12.02 15.07 -14.64
C ASP A 164 10.83 15.84 -14.07
N VAL A 165 9.94 15.15 -13.36
CA VAL A 165 8.75 15.76 -12.74
C VAL A 165 9.12 16.75 -11.64
N VAL A 166 10.11 16.41 -10.80
CA VAL A 166 10.61 17.30 -9.75
C VAL A 166 11.22 18.57 -10.34
N GLU A 167 11.98 18.44 -11.42
CA GLU A 167 12.56 19.59 -12.13
C GLU A 167 11.46 20.46 -12.77
N GLU A 168 10.46 19.85 -13.41
CA GLU A 168 9.32 20.56 -13.99
C GLU A 168 8.56 21.38 -12.93
N ILE A 169 8.24 20.75 -11.79
CA ILE A 169 7.56 21.41 -10.67
C ILE A 169 8.44 22.52 -10.09
N PHE A 170 9.74 22.29 -9.94
CA PHE A 170 10.68 23.30 -9.45
C PHE A 170 10.67 24.55 -10.35
N LYS A 171 10.80 24.38 -11.67
CA LYS A 171 10.76 25.50 -12.63
C LYS A 171 9.41 26.22 -12.60
N THR A 172 8.32 25.47 -12.55
CA THR A 172 6.95 26.00 -12.57
C THR A 172 6.62 26.77 -11.29
N THR A 173 7.14 26.33 -10.15
CA THR A 173 6.88 26.93 -8.83
C THR A 173 7.96 27.93 -8.38
N ALA A 174 8.95 28.23 -9.24
CA ALA A 174 10.01 29.19 -8.94
C ALA A 174 9.50 30.59 -8.51
N PRO A 175 8.44 31.17 -9.11
CA PRO A 175 7.92 32.48 -8.69
C PRO A 175 7.40 32.51 -7.25
N ILE A 176 6.90 31.37 -6.75
CA ILE A 176 6.34 31.24 -5.40
C ILE A 176 7.30 30.54 -4.43
N LYS A 177 8.52 30.20 -4.87
CA LYS A 177 9.51 29.42 -4.10
C LYS A 177 8.90 28.14 -3.51
N GLY A 178 8.22 27.37 -4.37
CA GLY A 178 7.56 26.13 -3.98
C GLY A 178 8.50 25.16 -3.25
N THR A 179 7.97 24.48 -2.24
CA THR A 179 8.69 23.41 -1.51
C THR A 179 8.14 22.06 -1.94
N GLN A 180 9.04 21.11 -2.23
CA GLN A 180 8.70 19.75 -2.61
C GLN A 180 9.13 18.78 -1.50
N ILE A 181 8.29 17.79 -1.20
CA ILE A 181 8.58 16.72 -0.25
C ILE A 181 8.50 15.41 -1.02
N ILE A 182 9.57 14.60 -0.96
CA ILE A 182 9.67 13.32 -1.65
C ILE A 182 9.73 12.21 -0.60
N PHE A 183 8.88 11.20 -0.74
CA PHE A 183 8.84 10.03 0.14
C PHE A 183 9.44 8.82 -0.58
N CYS A 184 10.29 8.06 0.11
CA CYS A 184 10.83 6.79 -0.37
C CYS A 184 10.77 5.75 0.76
N ASP A 185 9.93 4.72 0.59
CA ASP A 185 9.67 3.70 1.62
C ASP A 185 10.68 2.54 1.59
N LEU A 186 11.47 2.41 0.51
CA LEU A 186 12.33 1.26 0.25
C LEU A 186 13.80 1.70 0.22
N ALA A 187 14.51 1.40 1.32
CA ALA A 187 15.97 1.34 1.51
C ALA A 187 16.88 2.44 0.92
N THR A 188 17.87 2.88 1.71
CA THR A 188 19.09 3.50 1.18
C THR A 188 20.01 2.44 0.55
N PRO A 189 20.67 2.71 -0.60
CA PRO A 189 21.64 1.77 -1.18
C PRO A 189 22.71 1.41 -0.15
N LYS A 190 22.98 0.10 0.03
CA LYS A 190 24.12 -0.31 0.85
C LYS A 190 25.39 0.01 0.06
N ALA A 191 26.29 0.81 0.62
CA ALA A 191 27.62 1.00 0.06
C ALA A 191 28.28 -0.38 -0.14
N LYS A 192 28.88 -0.61 -1.32
CA LYS A 192 29.73 -1.79 -1.52
C LYS A 192 30.90 -1.69 -0.53
N SER A 193 30.94 -2.58 0.46
CA SER A 193 32.17 -2.91 1.20
C SER A 193 33.00 -3.89 0.38
#